data_AF-A0A2H0SNI9-F1
#
_entry.id   AF-A0A2H0SNI9-F1
#
_cell.length_a   1.000
_cell.length_b   1.000
_cell.length_c   1.000
_cell.angle_alpha   90.00
_cell.angle_beta   90.00
_cell.angle_gamma   90.00
#
_symmetry.space_group_name_H-M   'P 1'
#
loop_
_entity.id
_entity.type
_entity.pdbx_description
1 polymer ?
#
loop_
_entity_poly.entity_id
_entity_poly.type
_entity_poly.pdbx_seq_one_letter_code
_entity_poly.pdbx_strand_id
1 'polypeptide(L)' 'MSDIQGLTKQIIKFRDQRDWKQFHTPKDLAISLLLESSELAEHFQWKNEQELIKYLQSHRKEIGEELADVNSPLYSTH' A
#
# COMPACT_ATOMS: atom_id res chain seq x y z
N MET A 1 8.86 13.56 -10.67
CA MET A 1 9.31 13.71 -9.27
C MET A 1 8.44 14.67 -8.43
N SER A 2 7.74 15.65 -9.03
CA SER A 2 6.85 16.58 -8.31
C SER A 2 5.63 15.95 -7.61
N ASP A 3 5.20 14.76 -8.02
CA ASP A 3 3.90 14.20 -7.61
C ASP A 3 3.97 13.44 -6.27
N ILE A 4 5.03 12.65 -6.06
CA ILE A 4 5.23 11.87 -4.82
C ILE A 4 5.33 12.79 -3.60
N GLN A 5 6.05 13.91 -3.70
CA GLN A 5 6.16 14.87 -2.60
C GLN A 5 4.81 15.49 -2.23
N GLY A 6 3.93 15.72 -3.21
CA GLY A 6 2.58 16.21 -2.98
C GLY A 6 1.72 15.18 -2.25
N LEU A 7 1.81 13.91 -2.67
CA LEU A 7 1.10 12.79 -2.04
C LEU A 7 1.59 12.56 -0.61
N THR A 8 2.91 12.55 -0.38
CA THR A 8 3.52 12.42 0.95
C THR A 8 3.00 13.49 1.91
N LYS A 9 2.92 14.75 1.48
CA LYS A 9 2.36 15.84 2.30
C LYS A 9 0.89 15.60 2.66
N GLN A 10 0.09 15.07 1.74
CA GLN A 10 -1.32 14.76 1.99
C GLN A 10 -1.46 13.61 3.00
N ILE A 11 -0.64 12.56 2.88
CA ILE A 11 -0.62 11.42 3.81
C ILE A 11 -0.19 11.86 5.20
N ILE A 12 0.87 12.67 5.31
CA ILE A 12 1.34 13.24 6.59
C ILE A 12 0.23 14.07 7.22
N LYS A 13 -0.44 14.95 6.45
CA LYS A 13 -1.55 15.75 6.96
C LYS A 13 -2.70 14.87 7.46
N PHE A 14 -3.04 13.81 6.75
CA PHE A 14 -4.09 12.86 7.13
C PHE A 14 -3.76 12.10 8.41
N ARG A 15 -2.50 11.65 8.55
CA ARG A 15 -1.94 11.01 9.76
C ARG A 15 -2.03 11.94 10.96
N ASP A 16 -1.54 13.17 10.81
CA ASP A 16 -1.44 14.14 11.90
C ASP A 16 -2.83 14.62 12.36
N GLN A 17 -3.79 14.75 11.44
CA GLN A 17 -5.19 15.06 11.77
C GLN A 17 -5.86 14.00 12.65
N ARG A 18 -5.36 12.78 12.67
CA ARG A 18 -5.88 11.65 13.46
C ARG A 18 -5.02 11.32 14.67
N ASP A 19 -3.96 12.11 14.89
CA ASP A 19 -2.95 11.85 15.91
C ASP A 19 -2.30 10.45 15.79
N TRP A 20 -2.22 9.92 14.56
CA TRP A 20 -1.70 8.57 14.31
C TRP A 20 -0.18 8.49 14.28
N LYS A 21 0.52 9.64 14.32
CA LYS A 21 1.98 9.70 14.29
C LYS A 21 2.64 8.84 15.37
N GLN A 22 2.00 8.69 16.53
CA GLN A 22 2.47 7.84 17.63
C GLN A 22 2.57 6.34 17.28
N PHE A 23 1.81 5.87 16.29
CA PHE A 23 1.81 4.48 15.81
C PHE A 23 2.71 4.27 14.59
N HIS A 24 3.32 5.33 14.07
CA HIS A 24 4.14 5.31 12.85
C HIS A 24 5.64 5.22 13.21
N THR A 25 6.01 4.26 14.07
CA THR A 25 7.43 4.00 14.36
C THR A 25 8.07 3.23 13.20
N PRO A 26 9.40 3.30 13.00
CA PRO A 26 10.07 2.55 11.93
C PRO A 26 9.77 1.03 11.96
N LYS A 27 9.63 0.46 13.17
CA LYS A 27 9.27 -0.94 13.36
C LYS A 27 7.84 -1.21 12.88
N ASP A 28 6.88 -0.41 13.31
CA ASP A 28 5.47 -0.63 12.99
C ASP A 28 5.18 -0.40 11.51
N LEU A 29 5.86 0.58 10.89
CA LEU A 29 5.78 0.83 9.45
C LEU A 29 6.40 -0.32 8.62
N ALA A 30 7.52 -0.91 9.08
CA ALA A 30 8.11 -2.07 8.42
C ALA A 30 7.19 -3.30 8.51
N ILE A 31 6.50 -3.48 9.65
CA ILE A 31 5.51 -4.55 9.80
C ILE A 31 4.31 -4.30 8.89
N SER A 32 3.75 -3.09 8.88
CA SER A 32 2.64 -2.74 7.99
C SER A 32 2.99 -2.97 6.53
N LEU A 33 4.17 -2.53 6.06
CA LEU A 33 4.64 -2.79 4.71
C LEU A 33 4.65 -4.29 4.34
N LEU A 34 5.10 -5.14 5.26
CA LEU A 34 5.10 -6.60 5.07
C LEU A 34 3.68 -7.17 4.97
N LEU A 35 2.76 -6.68 5.81
CA LEU A 35 1.36 -7.10 5.79
C LEU A 35 0.70 -6.75 4.46
N GLU A 36 0.74 -5.48 4.05
CA GLU A 36 0.15 -5.05 2.76
C GLU A 36 0.80 -5.78 1.56
N SER A 37 2.11 -6.07 1.63
CA SER A 37 2.79 -6.84 0.59
C SER A 37 2.30 -8.28 0.52
N SER A 38 1.89 -8.84 1.66
CA SER A 38 1.32 -10.18 1.74
C SER A 38 -0.10 -10.18 1.16
N GLU A 39 -0.92 -9.17 1.48
CA GLU A 39 -2.27 -8.99 0.92
C GLU A 39 -2.22 -8.84 -0.61
N LEU A 40 -1.30 -8.02 -1.13
CA LEU A 40 -1.05 -7.95 -2.57
C LEU A 40 -0.68 -9.32 -3.17
N ALA A 41 0.16 -10.10 -2.49
CA ALA A 41 0.57 -11.42 -2.98
C ALA A 41 -0.60 -12.42 -3.03
N GLU A 42 -1.64 -12.25 -2.20
CA GLU A 42 -2.83 -13.11 -2.21
C GLU A 42 -3.57 -13.08 -3.56
N HIS A 43 -3.49 -11.96 -4.29
CA HIS A 43 -4.04 -11.85 -5.64
C HIS A 43 -3.36 -12.77 -6.65
N PHE A 44 -2.14 -13.27 -6.37
CA PHE A 44 -1.33 -14.05 -7.32
C PHE A 44 -1.09 -15.51 -6.92
N GLN A 45 -1.08 -15.84 -5.62
CA GLN A 45 -0.56 -17.11 -5.07
C GLN A 45 -1.11 -18.42 -5.68
N TRP A 46 -2.37 -18.47 -6.13
CA TRP A 46 -3.03 -19.72 -6.56
C TRP A 46 -3.52 -19.72 -8.01
N LYS A 47 -2.94 -18.89 -8.87
CA LYS A 47 -3.40 -18.73 -10.26
C LYS A 47 -2.32 -19.17 -11.24
N ASN A 48 -2.69 -19.99 -12.22
CA ASN A 48 -1.85 -20.20 -13.39
C ASN A 48 -1.90 -18.99 -14.33
N GLU A 49 -1.05 -18.97 -15.36
CA GLU A 49 -0.92 -17.82 -16.27
C GLU A 49 -2.25 -17.41 -16.94
N GLN A 50 -3.05 -18.37 -17.41
CA GLN A 50 -4.31 -18.09 -18.08
C GLN A 50 -5.38 -17.57 -17.11
N GLU A 51 -5.43 -18.12 -15.91
CA GLU A 51 -6.31 -17.66 -14.83
C GLU A 51 -5.93 -16.25 -14.36
N LEU A 52 -4.63 -15.99 -14.22
CA LEU A 52 -4.12 -14.69 -13.81
C LEU A 52 -4.49 -13.61 -14.82
N ILE A 53 -4.28 -13.83 -16.13
CA ILE A 53 -4.65 -12.85 -17.16
C ILE A 53 -6.14 -12.49 -17.08
N LYS A 54 -7.01 -13.49 -16.92
CA LYS A 54 -8.46 -13.25 -16.75
C LYS A 54 -8.77 -12.50 -15.45
N TYR A 55 -8.09 -12.87 -14.36
CA TYR A 55 -8.28 -12.25 -13.05
C TYR A 55 -7.87 -10.78 -13.05
N LEU A 56 -6.72 -10.43 -13.65
CA LEU A 56 -6.22 -9.07 -13.76
C LEU A 56 -7.17 -8.13 -14.50
N GLN A 57 -7.94 -8.66 -15.46
CA GLN A 57 -8.92 -7.87 -16.21
C GLN A 57 -10.12 -7.45 -15.35
N SER A 58 -10.53 -8.31 -14.40
CA SER A 58 -11.70 -8.05 -13.54
C SER A 58 -11.34 -7.46 -12.18
N HIS A 59 -10.11 -7.64 -11.69
CA HIS A 59 -9.69 -7.28 -10.33
C HIS A 59 -8.62 -6.18 -10.30
N ARG A 60 -8.48 -5.42 -11.39
CA ARG A 60 -7.51 -4.32 -11.52
C ARG A 60 -7.65 -3.29 -10.40
N LYS A 61 -8.88 -3.06 -9.93
CA LYS A 61 -9.16 -2.09 -8.88
C LYS A 61 -8.62 -2.56 -7.53
N GLU A 62 -8.99 -3.77 -7.09
CA GLU A 62 -8.52 -4.29 -5.80
C GLU A 62 -7.00 -4.40 -5.76
N ILE A 63 -6.37 -4.92 -6.83
CA ILE A 63 -4.91 -4.99 -6.92
C ILE A 63 -4.27 -3.59 -6.86
N GLY A 64 -4.95 -2.58 -7.43
CA GLY A 64 -4.50 -1.19 -7.37
C GLY A 64 -4.62 -0.59 -5.97
N GLU A 65 -5.62 -0.99 -5.19
CA GLU A 65 -5.80 -0.61 -3.78
C GLU A 65 -4.68 -1.22 -2.94
N GLU A 66 -4.43 -2.53 -3.05
CA GLU A 66 -3.32 -3.21 -2.36
C GLU A 66 -1.95 -2.62 -2.72
N LEU A 67 -1.72 -2.30 -3.99
CA LEU A 67 -0.50 -1.62 -4.43
C LEU A 67 -0.36 -0.22 -3.81
N ALA A 68 -1.45 0.50 -3.61
CA ALA A 68 -1.42 1.80 -2.95
C ALA A 68 -1.11 1.63 -1.46
N ASP A 69 -1.68 0.62 -0.82
CA ASP A 69 -1.50 0.33 0.60
C ASP A 69 -0.06 -0.10 0.89
N VAL A 70 0.58 -0.91 0.04
CA VAL A 70 2.02 -1.21 0.12
C VAL A 70 2.89 0.05 0.14
N ASN A 71 2.52 1.10 -0.60
CA ASN A 71 3.31 2.33 -0.66
C ASN A 71 3.03 3.31 0.50
N SER A 72 1.87 3.20 1.15
CA SER A 72 1.43 4.14 2.20
C SER A 72 2.38 4.22 3.41
N PRO A 73 2.92 3.10 3.95
CA PRO A 73 3.89 3.13 5.04
C PRO A 73 5.19 3.86 4.69
N LEU A 74 5.62 3.80 3.42
CA LEU A 74 6.86 4.44 2.97
C LEU A 74 6.77 5.96 3.06
N TYR A 75 5.62 6.54 2.69
CA TYR A 75 5.38 7.98 2.75
C TYR A 75 5.18 8.51 4.17
N SER A 76 4.88 7.62 5.11
CA SER A 76 4.61 7.96 6.51
C SER A 76 5.86 8.14 7.37
N THR A 77 7.05 7.79 6.85
CA THR A 77 8.34 7.82 7.56
C THR A 77 9.00 9.20 7.67
N HIS A 78 8.39 10.25 7.09
CA HIS A 78 8.96 11.61 7.04
C HIS A 78 8.19 12.60 7.93
#